data_AF-A0A5C4IRF5-F1
#
_entry.id   AF-A0A5C4IRF5-F1
#
_cell.length_a   1.000
_cell.length_b   1.000
_cell.length_c   1.000
_cell.angle_alpha   90.00
_cell.angle_beta   90.00
_cell.angle_gamma   90.00
#
_symmetry.space_group_name_H-M   'P 1'
#
loop_
_entity.id
_entity.type
_entity.pdbx_description
1 polymer ?
#
loop_
_entity_poly.entity_id
_entity_poly.type
_entity_poly.pdbx_seq_one_letter_code
_entity_poly.pdbx_strand_id
1 'polypeptide(L)'
;MSVELAGPDLRSDMLRAAQVDRLAARVAGCMASAEEVLAGFTEIQLLRWESPAGRAYRDAVSLQAAALQRCLESLGAARLAVERHSQETLAAGCSYNGMS
;
A
#
# COMPACT_ATOMS: atom_id res chain seq x y z
N MET A 1 7.76 3.97 -42.87
CA MET A 1 7.66 2.61 -42.29
C MET A 1 7.91 2.68 -40.80
N SER A 2 6.90 2.92 -39.97
CA SER A 2 7.02 2.82 -38.51
C SER A 2 5.64 2.63 -37.87
N VAL A 3 5.07 1.43 -38.01
CA VAL A 3 3.86 0.98 -37.28
C VAL A 3 4.16 -0.29 -36.45
N GLU A 4 5.44 -0.63 -36.24
CA GLU A 4 5.83 -1.81 -35.45
C GLU A 4 6.37 -1.51 -34.05
N LEU A 5 6.76 -0.26 -33.75
CA LEU A 5 7.33 0.10 -32.43
C LEU A 5 6.28 0.29 -31.32
N ALA A 6 5.00 0.46 -31.66
CA ALA A 6 3.94 0.64 -30.65
C ALA A 6 3.55 -0.66 -29.93
N GLY A 7 3.64 -1.82 -30.59
CA GLY A 7 3.22 -3.11 -30.03
C GLY A 7 4.05 -3.66 -28.87
N PRO A 8 5.39 -3.67 -28.93
CA PRO A 8 6.22 -4.16 -27.83
C PRO A 8 6.23 -3.21 -26.62
N ASP A 9 6.20 -1.89 -26.84
CA ASP A 9 6.13 -0.90 -25.76
C ASP A 9 4.77 -0.95 -25.05
N LEU A 10 3.64 -1.01 -25.77
CA LEU A 10 2.33 -1.19 -25.13
C LEU A 10 2.27 -2.48 -24.31
N ARG A 11 2.83 -3.58 -24.82
CA ARG A 11 2.84 -4.86 -24.11
C ARG A 11 3.69 -4.77 -22.84
N SER A 12 4.83 -4.10 -22.91
CA SER A 12 5.71 -3.83 -21.76
C SER A 12 4.98 -2.99 -20.69
N ASP A 13 4.29 -1.94 -21.12
CA ASP A 13 3.53 -1.05 -20.25
C ASP A 13 2.34 -1.76 -19.59
N MET A 14 1.61 -2.57 -20.35
CA MET A 14 0.52 -3.40 -19.82
C MET A 14 1.02 -4.44 -18.79
N LEU A 15 2.18 -5.06 -19.04
CA LEU A 15 2.80 -5.98 -18.08
C LEU A 15 3.21 -5.25 -16.79
N ARG A 16 3.78 -4.04 -16.92
CA ARG A 16 4.15 -3.20 -15.79
C ARG A 16 2.92 -2.75 -14.99
N ALA A 17 1.85 -2.34 -15.65
CA ALA A 17 0.58 -2.00 -15.01
C ALA A 17 0.01 -3.20 -14.23
N ALA A 18 -0.01 -4.39 -14.82
CA ALA A 18 -0.48 -5.61 -14.14
C ALA A 18 0.39 -5.98 -12.92
N GLN A 19 1.71 -5.76 -12.98
CA GLN A 19 2.60 -5.95 -11.83
C GLN A 19 2.32 -4.94 -10.71
N VAL A 20 2.06 -3.68 -11.07
CA VAL A 20 1.67 -2.62 -10.13
C VAL A 20 0.34 -2.97 -9.46
N ASP A 21 -0.66 -3.41 -10.20
CA ASP A 21 -1.96 -3.80 -9.65
C ASP A 21 -1.84 -5.00 -8.69
N ARG A 22 -1.02 -5.99 -9.04
CA ARG A 22 -0.75 -7.13 -8.16
C ARG A 22 -0.04 -6.72 -6.88
N LEU A 23 0.89 -5.77 -6.96
CA LEU A 23 1.56 -5.22 -5.79
C LEU A 23 0.56 -4.44 -4.91
N ALA A 24 -0.28 -3.60 -5.52
CA ALA A 24 -1.32 -2.84 -4.83
C ALA A 24 -2.29 -3.78 -4.07
N ALA A 25 -2.73 -4.87 -4.70
CA ALA A 25 -3.57 -5.87 -4.06
C ALA A 25 -2.89 -6.55 -2.86
N ARG A 26 -1.59 -6.87 -2.97
CA ARG A 26 -0.81 -7.42 -1.84
C ARG A 26 -0.65 -6.43 -0.70
N VAL A 27 -0.40 -5.16 -1.02
CA VAL A 27 -0.30 -4.08 -0.01
C VAL A 27 -1.65 -3.90 0.68
N ALA A 28 -2.76 -3.88 -0.05
CA ALA A 28 -4.10 -3.80 0.52
C ALA A 28 -4.39 -4.97 1.48
N GLY A 29 -4.04 -6.20 1.09
CA GLY A 29 -4.16 -7.37 1.98
C GLY A 29 -3.30 -7.23 3.24
N CYS A 30 -2.06 -6.76 3.10
CA CYS A 30 -1.18 -6.52 4.25
C CYS A 30 -1.72 -5.43 5.19
N MET A 31 -2.30 -4.36 4.64
CA MET A 31 -2.94 -3.29 5.42
C MET A 31 -4.14 -3.82 6.20
N ALA A 32 -5.01 -4.61 5.55
CA ALA A 32 -6.15 -5.23 6.22
C ALA A 32 -5.72 -6.11 7.41
N SER A 33 -4.71 -6.98 7.23
CA SER A 33 -4.18 -7.79 8.34
C SER A 33 -3.56 -6.93 9.46
N ALA A 34 -2.90 -5.83 9.11
CA ALA A 34 -2.35 -4.91 10.11
C ALA A 34 -3.44 -4.14 10.88
N GLU A 35 -4.55 -3.79 10.23
CA GLU A 35 -5.74 -3.21 10.87
C GLU A 35 -6.39 -4.19 11.85
N GLU A 36 -6.49 -5.48 11.50
CA GLU A 36 -6.95 -6.54 12.41
C GLU A 36 -6.06 -6.65 13.66
N VAL A 37 -4.73 -6.60 13.49
CA VAL A 37 -3.79 -6.59 14.62
C VAL A 37 -3.96 -5.35 15.50
N LEU A 38 -4.16 -4.17 14.90
CA LEU A 38 -4.43 -2.94 15.64
C LEU A 38 -5.74 -3.00 16.43
N ALA A 39 -6.78 -3.63 15.87
CA ALA A 39 -8.03 -3.86 16.59
C ALA A 39 -7.78 -4.74 17.82
N GLY A 40 -7.04 -5.85 17.67
CA GLY A 40 -6.66 -6.70 18.80
C GLY A 40 -5.81 -5.99 19.86
N PHE A 41 -4.87 -5.12 19.45
CA PHE A 41 -4.14 -4.27 20.39
C PHE A 41 -5.08 -3.32 21.15
N THR A 42 -6.06 -2.74 20.48
CA THR A 42 -7.06 -1.88 21.13
C THR A 42 -7.89 -2.65 22.15
N GLU A 43 -8.29 -3.88 21.83
CA GLU A 43 -8.99 -4.76 22.77
C GLU A 43 -8.15 -5.07 24.02
N ILE A 44 -6.86 -5.36 23.86
CA ILE A 44 -5.93 -5.56 24.98
C ILE A 44 -5.91 -4.34 25.90
N GLN A 45 -5.98 -3.12 25.36
CA GLN A 45 -5.97 -1.90 26.17
C GLN A 45 -7.23 -1.71 27.01
N LEU A 46 -8.36 -2.35 26.64
CA LEU A 46 -9.61 -2.30 27.40
C LEU A 46 -9.63 -3.26 28.59
N LEU A 47 -8.68 -4.20 28.65
CA LEU A 47 -8.57 -5.15 29.76
C LEU A 47 -7.99 -4.46 31.01
N ARG A 48 -8.63 -4.69 32.17
CA ARG A 48 -8.16 -4.15 33.45
C ARG A 48 -7.05 -5.01 34.03
N TRP A 49 -5.81 -4.54 33.97
CA TRP A 49 -4.64 -5.23 34.49
C TRP A 49 -3.99 -4.45 35.64
N GLU A 50 -4.03 -5.01 36.85
CA GLU A 50 -3.58 -4.31 38.08
C GLU A 50 -2.17 -4.71 38.54
N SER A 51 -1.60 -5.78 37.96
CA SER A 51 -0.24 -6.21 38.29
C SER A 51 0.82 -5.34 37.58
N PRO A 52 2.04 -5.20 38.16
CA PRO A 52 3.15 -4.52 37.48
C PRO A 52 3.51 -5.16 36.12
N ALA A 53 3.50 -6.48 36.05
CA ALA A 53 3.75 -7.22 34.80
C ALA A 53 2.68 -6.91 33.74
N GLY A 54 1.42 -6.79 34.16
CA GLY A 54 0.33 -6.41 33.27
C GLY A 54 0.51 -5.00 32.71
N ARG A 55 0.80 -4.01 33.56
CA ARG A 55 1.06 -2.65 33.09
C ARG A 55 2.20 -2.59 32.07
N ALA A 56 3.32 -3.26 32.34
CA ALA A 56 4.47 -3.31 31.44
C ALA A 56 4.12 -3.91 30.06
N TYR A 57 3.31 -4.97 30.01
CA TYR A 57 2.85 -5.53 28.75
C TYR A 57 1.94 -4.57 27.98
N ARG A 58 1.00 -3.90 28.67
CA ARG A 58 0.14 -2.90 28.02
C ARG A 58 0.95 -1.77 27.40
N ASP A 59 1.97 -1.29 28.09
CA ASP A 59 2.89 -0.26 27.58
C ASP A 59 3.63 -0.76 26.33
N ALA A 60 4.12 -2.00 26.35
CA ALA A 60 4.74 -2.61 25.16
C ALA A 60 3.76 -2.70 23.98
N VAL A 61 2.51 -3.12 24.21
CA VAL A 61 1.47 -3.17 23.17
C VAL A 61 1.17 -1.77 22.63
N SER A 62 1.10 -0.75 23.47
CA SER A 62 0.91 0.64 23.03
C SER A 62 2.04 1.11 22.11
N LEU A 63 3.30 0.76 22.41
CA LEU A 63 4.43 1.08 21.54
C LEU A 63 4.33 0.38 20.17
N GLN A 64 3.93 -0.90 20.16
CA GLN A 64 3.75 -1.65 18.92
C GLN A 64 2.58 -1.10 18.09
N ALA A 65 1.47 -0.74 18.74
CA ALA A 65 0.33 -0.10 18.06
C ALA A 65 0.74 1.20 17.36
N ALA A 66 1.47 2.07 18.06
CA ALA A 66 1.97 3.32 17.48
C ALA A 66 2.94 3.09 16.32
N ALA A 67 3.78 2.06 16.38
CA ALA A 67 4.67 1.70 15.28
C ALA A 67 3.90 1.17 14.06
N LEU A 68 2.89 0.33 14.29
CA LEU A 68 2.05 -0.25 13.25
C LEU A 68 1.19 0.80 12.53
N GLN A 69 0.64 1.76 13.28
CA GLN A 69 -0.09 2.91 12.71
C GLN A 69 0.78 3.71 11.74
N ARG A 70 2.02 4.06 12.13
CA ARG A 70 2.97 4.76 11.24
C ARG A 70 3.32 3.95 9.98
N CYS A 71 3.41 2.64 10.11
CA CYS A 71 3.65 1.74 8.96
C CYS A 71 2.47 1.79 7.99
N LEU A 72 1.24 1.70 8.49
CA LEU A 72 0.02 1.80 7.67
C LEU A 72 -0.09 3.14 6.94
N GLU A 73 0.21 4.25 7.62
CA GLU A 73 0.25 5.58 7.00
C GLU A 73 1.26 5.62 5.84
N SER A 74 2.47 5.07 6.06
CA SER A 74 3.53 5.02 5.04
C SER A 74 3.14 4.15 3.84
N LEU A 75 2.49 3.00 4.09
CA LEU A 75 1.99 2.12 3.03
C LEU A 75 0.85 2.78 2.23
N GLY A 76 -0.05 3.50 2.91
CA GLY A 76 -1.11 4.28 2.27
C GLY A 76 -0.54 5.36 1.34
N ALA A 77 0.46 6.11 1.81
CA ALA A 77 1.13 7.13 0.99
C ALA A 77 1.85 6.52 -0.22
N ALA A 78 2.56 5.40 -0.03
CA ALA A 78 3.25 4.70 -1.12
C ALA A 78 2.27 4.20 -2.19
N ARG A 79 1.12 3.63 -1.77
CA ARG A 79 0.07 3.18 -2.68
C ARG A 79 -0.46 4.33 -3.54
N LEU A 80 -0.80 5.47 -2.92
CA LEU A 80 -1.31 6.64 -3.64
C LEU A 80 -0.29 7.19 -4.66
N ALA A 81 1.00 7.19 -4.30
CA ALA A 81 2.06 7.62 -5.21
C ALA A 81 2.18 6.69 -6.43
N VAL A 82 2.07 5.37 -6.22
CA VAL A 82 2.12 4.37 -7.28
C VAL A 82 0.91 4.47 -8.22
N GLU A 83 -0.30 4.64 -7.67
CA GLU A 83 -1.52 4.82 -8.46
C GLU A 83 -1.45 6.07 -9.33
N ARG A 84 -0.97 7.19 -8.76
CA ARG A 84 -0.76 8.43 -9.50
C ARG A 84 0.24 8.25 -10.64
N HIS A 85 1.39 7.63 -10.37
CA HIS A 85 2.42 7.40 -11.39
C HIS A 85 1.92 6.50 -12.54
N SER A 86 1.11 5.49 -12.23
CA SER A 86 0.45 4.65 -13.22
C SER A 86 -0.46 5.46 -14.15
N GLN A 87 -1.33 6.31 -13.56
CA GLN A 87 -2.25 7.17 -14.32
C GLN A 87 -1.52 8.19 -15.20
N GLU A 88 -0.48 8.83 -14.67
CA GLU A 88 0.35 9.79 -15.42
C GLU A 88 1.05 9.14 -16.61
N THR A 89 1.58 7.91 -16.42
CA THR A 89 2.25 7.15 -17.49
C THR A 89 1.26 6.77 -18.60
N LEU A 90 0.05 6.33 -18.24
CA LEU A 90 -1.00 6.02 -19.22
C LEU A 90 -1.47 7.27 -19.97
N ALA A 91 -1.64 8.40 -19.29
CA ALA A 91 -2.05 9.66 -19.90
C ALA A 91 -0.99 10.19 -20.88
N ALA A 92 0.30 10.12 -20.52
CA ALA A 92 1.41 10.53 -21.39
C ALA A 92 1.48 9.71 -22.69
N GLY A 93 1.25 8.39 -22.61
CA GLY A 93 1.17 7.52 -23.79
C GLY A 93 0.01 7.88 -24.73
N CYS A 94 -1.14 8.28 -24.18
CA CYS A 94 -2.29 8.75 -24.96
C CYS A 94 -2.04 10.11 -25.63
N SER A 95 -1.36 11.04 -24.96
CA SER A 95 -1.03 12.36 -25.52
C SER A 95 -0.06 12.29 -26.71
N TYR A 96 0.87 11.33 -26.71
CA TYR A 96 1.78 11.11 -27.84
C TYR A 96 1.08 10.63 -29.11
N ASN A 97 -0.02 9.86 -28.98
CA ASN A 97 -0.80 9.36 -30.12
C ASN A 97 -1.75 10.39 -30.76
N GLY A 98 -1.93 11.58 -30.16
CA GLY A 98 -2.84 12.63 -30.65
C GLY A 98 -2.16 13.77 -31.42
N MET A 99 -0.83 13.73 -31.57
CA MET A 99 -0.04 14.71 -32.33
C MET A 99 0.70 13.99 -33.47
N SER A 100 -0.02 13.61 -34.52
CA SER A 100 0.53 13.30 -35.86
C SER A 100 -0.53 13.51 -36.92
#